data_AF-A0A8J4YVI7-F1
#
_entry.id   AF-A0A8J4YVI7-F1
#
_cell.length_a   1.000
_cell.length_b   1.000
_cell.length_c   1.000
_cell.angle_alpha   90.00
_cell.angle_beta   90.00
_cell.angle_gamma   90.00
#
_symmetry.space_group_name_H-M   'P 1'
#
loop_
_entity.id
_entity.type
_entity.pdbx_description
1 polymer ?
#
loop_
_entity_poly.entity_id
_entity_poly.type
_entity_poly.pdbx_seq_one_letter_code
_entity_poly.pdbx_strand_id
1 'polypeptide(L)'
;MINLTSRLERSMMSRGIIQLKPATKKHVRRKIETEFGESLRFVPDEKGKLLIYPRSLSMDDLARQAHKMTKDLQEARAANSEDILTKAGMQLRNEINKQDVSQPWPPDTDQNVIPAAVTKFLHTLLTGECECQTPSERAQRLATSFGSDLVFAVTSGKTKPPKHVLLSNAVKCLTGNTELIRTLNRLGHCVSYSMFEEIDTALCIQKLECSKDDIPLPANIYPGVFTTWPGITSTDLKETLSGAGTSHRVNGIAVQFQVAGSVPEKVLPEITKSR
;
A
#
# COMPACT_ATOMS: atom_id res chain seq x y z
N MET A 1 5.45 -50.30 3.55
CA MET A 1 5.53 -49.69 2.20
C MET A 1 6.50 -50.51 1.38
N ILE A 2 6.03 -51.32 0.42
CA ILE A 2 6.90 -52.27 -0.30
C ILE A 2 7.70 -51.50 -1.34
N ASN A 3 9.02 -51.47 -1.18
CA ASN A 3 9.93 -50.82 -2.11
C ASN A 3 9.87 -51.53 -3.47
N LEU A 4 9.53 -50.80 -4.55
CA LEU A 4 9.37 -51.34 -5.91
C LEU A 4 10.63 -52.07 -6.39
N THR A 5 11.81 -51.57 -6.00
CA THR A 5 13.10 -52.14 -6.34
C THR A 5 13.22 -53.57 -5.82
N SER A 6 12.87 -53.82 -4.55
CA SER A 6 13.00 -55.15 -3.95
C SER A 6 11.97 -56.18 -4.45
N ARG A 7 10.88 -55.74 -5.09
CA ARG A 7 9.97 -56.64 -5.86
C ARG A 7 10.55 -56.98 -7.22
N LEU A 8 11.13 -56.00 -7.92
CA LEU A 8 11.77 -56.21 -9.21
C LEU A 8 12.96 -57.17 -9.10
N GLU A 9 13.81 -56.98 -8.09
CA GLU A 9 14.97 -57.84 -7.83
C GLU A 9 14.57 -59.30 -7.62
N ARG A 10 13.56 -59.54 -6.77
CA ARG A 10 13.00 -60.89 -6.55
C ARG A 10 12.45 -61.52 -7.83
N SER A 11 11.72 -60.75 -8.64
CA SER A 11 11.19 -61.24 -9.91
C SER A 11 12.27 -61.51 -10.96
N MET A 12 13.40 -60.80 -10.91
CA MET A 12 14.52 -61.01 -11.82
C MET A 12 15.37 -62.22 -11.40
N MET A 13 15.58 -62.41 -10.09
CA MET A 13 16.23 -63.60 -9.55
C MET A 13 15.41 -64.86 -9.82
N SER A 14 14.08 -64.81 -9.70
CA SER A 14 13.20 -65.95 -10.02
C SER A 14 13.19 -66.33 -11.50
N ARG A 15 13.70 -65.47 -12.38
CA ARG A 15 13.84 -65.71 -13.83
C ARG A 15 15.28 -66.10 -14.22
N GLY A 16 16.12 -66.44 -13.25
CA GLY A 16 17.48 -66.95 -13.48
C GLY A 16 18.56 -65.87 -13.65
N ILE A 17 18.28 -64.61 -13.32
CA ILE A 17 19.30 -63.54 -13.37
C ILE A 17 20.09 -63.53 -12.06
N ILE A 18 21.34 -64.00 -12.12
CA ILE A 18 22.21 -64.27 -10.96
C ILE A 18 22.82 -62.98 -10.37
N GLN A 19 22.98 -61.92 -11.18
CA GLN A 19 23.58 -60.66 -10.72
C GLN A 19 22.95 -59.44 -11.40
N LEU A 20 22.42 -58.52 -10.60
CA LEU A 20 21.83 -57.27 -11.06
C LEU A 20 22.92 -56.19 -11.09
N LYS A 21 23.44 -55.89 -12.29
CA LYS A 21 24.39 -54.79 -12.46
C LYS A 21 23.65 -53.45 -12.36
N PRO A 22 24.18 -52.45 -11.65
CA PRO A 22 23.57 -51.13 -11.60
C PRO A 22 23.54 -50.53 -13.01
N ALA A 23 22.33 -50.33 -13.53
CA ALA A 23 22.14 -49.76 -14.86
C ALA A 23 22.20 -48.24 -14.78
N THR A 24 23.17 -47.63 -15.46
CA THR A 24 23.17 -46.17 -15.67
C THR A 24 22.09 -45.79 -16.68
N LYS A 25 21.55 -44.56 -16.57
CA LYS A 25 20.53 -44.01 -17.49
C LYS A 25 20.87 -44.24 -18.97
N LYS A 26 22.16 -44.19 -19.32
CA LYS A 26 22.70 -44.45 -20.66
C LYS A 26 22.51 -45.90 -21.12
N HIS A 27 22.69 -46.88 -20.23
CA HIS A 27 22.48 -48.30 -20.55
C HIS A 27 20.99 -48.64 -20.72
N VAL A 28 20.14 -48.08 -19.85
CA VAL A 28 18.69 -48.25 -19.96
C VAL A 28 18.19 -47.69 -21.29
N ARG A 29 18.61 -46.47 -21.64
CA ARG A 29 18.28 -45.86 -22.94
C ARG A 29 18.68 -46.74 -24.12
N ARG A 30 19.95 -47.17 -24.19
CA ARG A 30 20.44 -48.03 -25.29
C ARG A 30 19.63 -49.31 -25.43
N LYS A 31 19.27 -49.95 -24.31
CA LYS A 31 18.52 -51.21 -24.33
C LYS A 31 17.09 -51.03 -24.85
N ILE A 32 16.41 -49.96 -24.42
CA ILE A 32 15.06 -49.64 -24.89
C ILE A 32 15.09 -49.20 -26.36
N GLU A 33 16.08 -48.41 -26.78
CA GLU A 33 16.27 -48.05 -28.20
C GLU A 33 16.54 -49.28 -29.07
N THR A 34 17.26 -50.28 -28.55
CA THR A 34 17.56 -51.52 -29.29
C THR A 34 16.34 -52.41 -29.45
N GLU A 35 15.52 -52.55 -28.40
CA GLU A 35 14.32 -53.42 -28.45
C GLU A 35 13.10 -52.73 -29.08
N PHE A 36 12.97 -51.41 -28.95
CA PHE A 36 11.76 -50.66 -29.33
C PHE A 36 12.03 -49.47 -30.27
N GLY A 37 13.21 -49.36 -30.87
CA GLY A 37 13.57 -48.25 -31.76
C GLY A 37 12.72 -48.16 -33.03
N GLU A 38 12.15 -49.27 -33.47
CA GLU A 38 11.20 -49.38 -34.60
C GLU A 38 9.82 -48.78 -34.25
N SER A 39 9.39 -48.86 -32.99
CA SER A 39 8.05 -48.45 -32.55
C SER A 39 8.03 -47.14 -31.77
N LEU A 40 9.15 -46.71 -31.20
CA LEU A 40 9.28 -45.50 -30.39
C LEU A 40 10.25 -44.49 -31.02
N ARG A 41 10.00 -43.20 -30.80
CA ARG A 41 10.96 -42.11 -31.05
C ARG A 41 11.46 -41.55 -29.73
N PHE A 42 12.73 -41.17 -29.75
CA PHE A 42 13.45 -40.63 -28.61
C PHE A 42 13.99 -39.25 -29.01
N VAL A 43 13.49 -38.19 -28.37
CA VAL A 43 13.85 -36.80 -28.69
C VAL A 43 14.28 -36.09 -27.41
N PRO A 44 15.43 -35.41 -27.39
CA PRO A 44 15.78 -34.55 -26.26
C PRO A 44 14.93 -33.27 -26.26
N ASP A 45 14.41 -32.92 -25.09
CA ASP A 45 13.81 -31.62 -24.77
C ASP A 45 14.90 -30.53 -24.64
N GLU A 46 14.50 -29.26 -24.62
CA GLU A 46 15.38 -28.08 -24.50
C GLU A 46 16.28 -28.11 -23.26
N LYS A 47 15.83 -28.79 -22.19
CA LYS A 47 16.59 -28.99 -20.95
C LYS A 47 17.41 -30.28 -20.93
N GLY A 48 17.55 -30.96 -22.08
CA GLY A 48 18.28 -32.23 -22.23
C GLY A 48 17.56 -33.45 -21.64
N LYS A 49 16.28 -33.33 -21.27
CA LYS A 49 15.45 -34.46 -20.79
C LYS A 49 14.94 -35.26 -21.98
N LEU A 50 14.81 -36.58 -21.84
CA LEU A 50 14.40 -37.44 -22.95
C LEU A 50 12.88 -37.56 -23.03
N LEU A 51 12.30 -37.17 -24.16
CA LEU A 51 10.92 -37.41 -24.54
C LEU A 51 10.83 -38.69 -25.37
N ILE A 52 9.89 -39.56 -25.02
CA ILE A 52 9.68 -40.85 -25.68
C ILE A 52 8.22 -40.94 -26.09
N TYR A 53 7.96 -41.17 -27.37
CA TYR A 53 6.60 -41.29 -27.90
C TYR A 53 6.50 -42.32 -29.03
N PRO A 54 5.31 -42.93 -29.26
CA PRO A 54 5.12 -43.93 -30.31
C PRO A 54 5.28 -43.32 -31.71
N ARG A 55 5.85 -44.09 -32.65
CA ARG A 55 5.84 -43.73 -34.08
C ARG A 55 4.46 -43.81 -34.70
N SER A 56 3.53 -44.54 -34.10
CA SER A 56 2.13 -44.63 -34.52
C SER A 56 1.32 -43.38 -34.19
N LEU A 57 1.90 -42.40 -33.50
CA LEU A 57 1.23 -41.14 -33.17
C LEU A 57 1.07 -40.30 -34.45
N SER A 58 -0.17 -40.07 -34.87
CA SER A 58 -0.46 -39.20 -36.02
C SER A 58 -0.11 -37.75 -35.70
N MET A 59 0.44 -37.05 -36.69
CA MET A 59 0.70 -35.61 -36.58
C MET A 59 -0.60 -34.83 -36.38
N ASP A 60 -1.71 -35.30 -36.96
CA ASP A 60 -3.02 -34.68 -36.82
C ASP A 60 -3.56 -34.80 -35.39
N ASP A 61 -3.37 -35.95 -34.75
CA ASP A 61 -3.78 -36.17 -33.36
C ASP A 61 -2.96 -35.30 -32.40
N LEU A 62 -1.66 -35.18 -32.67
CA LEU A 62 -0.76 -34.29 -31.93
C LEU A 62 -1.18 -32.83 -32.08
N ALA A 63 -1.48 -32.38 -33.31
CA ALA A 63 -1.94 -31.01 -33.58
C ALA A 63 -3.26 -30.71 -32.87
N ARG A 64 -4.22 -31.64 -32.88
CA ARG A 64 -5.50 -31.51 -32.17
C ARG A 64 -5.31 -31.44 -30.65
N GLN A 65 -4.45 -32.29 -30.08
CA GLN A 65 -4.15 -32.24 -28.64
C GLN A 65 -3.43 -30.94 -28.26
N ALA A 66 -2.44 -30.50 -29.03
CA ALA A 66 -1.73 -29.25 -28.78
C ALA A 66 -2.68 -28.05 -28.86
N HIS A 67 -3.59 -28.03 -29.84
CA HIS A 67 -4.59 -26.97 -29.96
C HIS A 67 -5.56 -26.96 -28.78
N LYS A 68 -6.05 -28.13 -28.36
CA LYS A 68 -6.92 -28.26 -27.18
C LYS A 68 -6.20 -27.78 -25.91
N MET A 69 -4.99 -28.26 -25.66
CA MET A 69 -4.16 -27.85 -24.51
C MET A 69 -3.91 -26.33 -24.48
N THR A 70 -3.70 -25.72 -25.64
CA THR A 70 -3.50 -24.27 -25.76
C THR A 70 -4.78 -23.51 -25.40
N LYS A 71 -5.93 -23.99 -25.86
CA LYS A 71 -7.24 -23.42 -25.54
C LYS A 71 -7.54 -23.54 -24.04
N ASP A 72 -7.36 -24.73 -23.47
CA ASP A 72 -7.57 -24.99 -22.04
C ASP A 72 -6.64 -24.12 -21.17
N LEU A 73 -5.38 -23.89 -21.61
CA LEU A 73 -4.45 -22.97 -20.94
C LEU A 73 -4.90 -21.51 -21.00
N GLN A 74 -5.46 -21.07 -22.12
CA GLN A 74 -6.01 -19.71 -22.24
C GLN A 74 -7.21 -19.53 -21.33
N GLU A 75 -8.12 -20.50 -21.29
CA GLU A 75 -9.31 -20.48 -20.43
C GLU A 75 -8.93 -20.52 -18.93
N ALA A 76 -7.97 -21.36 -18.54
CA ALA A 76 -7.46 -21.42 -17.17
C ALA A 76 -6.72 -20.14 -16.75
N ARG A 77 -5.99 -19.49 -17.67
CA ARG A 77 -5.36 -18.18 -17.41
C ARG A 77 -6.39 -17.08 -17.21
N ALA A 78 -7.46 -17.08 -18.01
CA ALA A 78 -8.54 -16.11 -17.88
C ALA A 78 -9.27 -16.27 -16.53
N ALA A 79 -9.62 -17.50 -16.15
CA ALA A 79 -10.24 -17.80 -14.85
C ALA A 79 -9.32 -17.48 -13.65
N ASN A 80 -8.02 -17.74 -13.77
CA ASN A 80 -7.05 -17.38 -12.72
C ASN A 80 -6.83 -15.86 -12.62
N SER A 81 -6.99 -15.09 -13.70
CA SER A 81 -6.72 -13.65 -13.70
C SER A 81 -7.65 -12.88 -12.74
N GLU A 82 -8.93 -13.25 -12.71
CA GLU A 82 -9.92 -12.63 -11.81
C GLU A 82 -9.60 -12.95 -10.33
N ASP A 83 -9.24 -14.20 -10.05
CA ASP A 83 -8.83 -14.66 -8.72
C ASP A 83 -7.49 -14.02 -8.26
N ILE A 84 -6.55 -13.78 -9.17
CA ILE A 84 -5.27 -13.10 -8.87
C ILE A 84 -5.51 -11.67 -8.41
N LEU A 85 -6.38 -10.91 -9.08
CA LEU A 85 -6.68 -9.53 -8.70
C LEU A 85 -7.36 -9.46 -7.33
N THR A 86 -8.32 -10.35 -7.07
CA THR A 86 -8.96 -10.45 -5.75
C THR A 86 -7.95 -10.80 -4.66
N LYS A 87 -7.06 -11.77 -4.92
CA LYS A 87 -5.98 -12.15 -3.99
C LYS A 87 -5.02 -11.00 -3.73
N ALA A 88 -4.59 -10.27 -4.76
CA ALA A 88 -3.73 -9.10 -4.62
C ALA A 88 -4.40 -8.00 -3.77
N GLY A 89 -5.68 -7.72 -4.04
CA GLY A 89 -6.47 -6.77 -3.24
C GLY A 89 -6.59 -7.19 -1.77
N MET A 90 -6.85 -8.47 -1.49
CA MET A 90 -6.90 -9.00 -0.13
C MET A 90 -5.53 -8.92 0.57
N GLN A 91 -4.44 -9.19 -0.14
CA GLN A 91 -3.08 -9.07 0.40
C GLN A 91 -2.79 -7.61 0.81
N LEU A 92 -3.07 -6.64 -0.07
CA LEU A 92 -2.88 -5.23 0.24
C LEU A 92 -3.74 -4.79 1.44
N ARG A 93 -5.01 -5.20 1.48
CA ARG A 93 -5.90 -4.93 2.61
C ARG A 93 -5.35 -5.50 3.92
N ASN A 94 -4.84 -6.72 3.90
CA ASN A 94 -4.27 -7.36 5.07
C ASN A 94 -3.00 -6.66 5.53
N GLU A 95 -2.13 -6.23 4.63
CA GLU A 95 -0.94 -5.45 4.99
C GLU A 95 -1.28 -4.12 5.65
N ILE A 96 -2.32 -3.41 5.15
CA ILE A 96 -2.81 -2.19 5.81
C ILE A 96 -3.35 -2.49 7.21
N ASN A 97 -4.15 -3.55 7.37
CA ASN A 97 -4.76 -3.87 8.67
C ASN A 97 -3.78 -4.48 9.69
N LYS A 98 -2.70 -5.13 9.24
CA LYS A 98 -1.64 -5.66 10.11
C LYS A 98 -0.81 -4.58 10.76
N GLN A 99 -0.79 -3.37 10.18
CA GLN A 99 -0.25 -2.21 10.85
C GLN A 99 -1.21 -1.87 12.00
N ASP A 100 -1.07 -2.56 13.12
CA ASP A 100 -1.70 -2.20 14.39
C ASP A 100 -0.99 -0.94 14.91
N VAL A 101 -1.15 0.16 14.16
CA VAL A 101 -0.57 1.44 14.52
C VAL A 101 -1.49 2.02 15.57
N SER A 102 -1.13 1.83 16.84
CA SER A 102 -1.52 2.76 17.88
C SER A 102 -0.97 4.13 17.48
N GLN A 103 -1.73 4.86 16.65
CA GLN A 103 -1.35 6.20 16.22
C GLN A 103 -1.39 7.11 17.46
N PRO A 104 -0.34 7.92 17.70
CA PRO A 104 -0.36 8.88 18.79
C PRO A 104 -1.56 9.83 18.63
N TRP A 105 -2.04 10.34 19.77
CA TRP A 105 -3.07 11.35 19.80
C TRP A 105 -2.48 12.66 20.37
N PRO A 106 -2.65 13.80 19.70
CA PRO A 106 -3.18 13.97 18.34
C PRO A 106 -2.31 13.29 17.26
N PRO A 107 -2.87 13.02 16.06
CA PRO A 107 -2.14 12.40 14.95
C PRO A 107 -0.87 13.16 14.56
N ASP A 108 0.27 12.47 14.52
CA ASP A 108 1.52 13.00 13.99
C ASP A 108 1.46 13.08 12.45
N THR A 109 1.73 14.25 11.89
CA THR A 109 1.69 14.52 10.46
C THR A 109 2.99 14.20 9.73
N ASP A 110 4.06 13.90 10.45
CA ASP A 110 5.37 13.59 9.85
C ASP A 110 5.58 12.06 9.68
N GLN A 111 4.74 11.25 10.32
CA GLN A 111 4.80 9.80 10.23
C GLN A 111 4.24 9.27 8.91
N ASN A 112 5.05 8.47 8.22
CA ASN A 112 4.59 7.71 7.06
C ASN A 112 3.82 6.47 7.49
N VAL A 113 2.50 6.51 7.34
CA VAL A 113 1.58 5.42 7.73
C VAL A 113 1.23 4.49 6.57
N ILE A 114 1.92 4.60 5.42
CA ILE A 114 1.62 3.81 4.22
C ILE A 114 2.50 2.56 4.17
N PRO A 115 1.93 1.33 4.10
CA PRO A 115 2.74 0.11 3.97
C PRO A 115 3.58 0.09 2.69
N ALA A 116 4.81 -0.43 2.77
CA ALA A 116 5.71 -0.55 1.63
C ALA A 116 5.08 -1.34 0.46
N ALA A 117 4.24 -2.34 0.74
CA ALA A 117 3.53 -3.11 -0.27
C ALA A 117 2.54 -2.24 -1.08
N VAL A 118 1.83 -1.31 -0.41
CA VAL A 118 0.91 -0.36 -1.05
C VAL A 118 1.69 0.63 -1.89
N THR A 119 2.80 1.16 -1.36
CA THR A 119 3.69 2.07 -2.09
C THR A 119 4.25 1.39 -3.34
N LYS A 120 4.74 0.15 -3.22
CA LYS A 120 5.23 -0.63 -4.37
C LYS A 120 4.13 -0.85 -5.41
N PHE A 121 2.93 -1.25 -4.97
CA PHE A 121 1.79 -1.42 -5.86
C PHE A 121 1.44 -0.13 -6.62
N LEU A 122 1.34 1.01 -5.93
CA LEU A 122 1.01 2.29 -6.55
C LEU A 122 2.11 2.75 -7.51
N HIS A 123 3.39 2.54 -7.17
CA HIS A 123 4.48 2.83 -8.10
C HIS A 123 4.35 1.99 -9.38
N THR A 124 4.21 0.67 -9.24
CA THR A 124 4.04 -0.22 -10.41
C THR A 124 2.81 0.15 -11.22
N LEU A 125 1.70 0.53 -10.58
CA LEU A 125 0.48 0.97 -11.28
C LEU A 125 0.67 2.30 -12.03
N LEU A 126 1.39 3.26 -11.44
CA LEU A 126 1.57 4.59 -12.01
C LEU A 126 2.67 4.66 -13.08
N THR A 127 3.70 3.82 -12.98
CA THR A 127 4.84 3.83 -13.91
C THR A 127 4.81 2.68 -14.92
N GLY A 128 4.07 1.60 -14.65
CA GLY A 128 4.10 0.37 -15.45
C GLY A 128 5.34 -0.49 -15.21
N GLU A 129 6.23 -0.10 -14.28
CA GLU A 129 7.49 -0.79 -13.99
C GLU A 129 7.42 -1.55 -12.66
N CYS A 130 7.67 -2.86 -12.69
CA CYS A 130 7.66 -3.72 -11.50
C CYS A 130 8.82 -3.45 -10.52
N GLU A 131 9.91 -2.84 -11.01
CA GLU A 131 11.16 -2.60 -10.26
C GLU A 131 11.66 -1.16 -10.45
N CYS A 132 10.76 -0.19 -10.28
CA CYS A 132 11.15 1.22 -10.34
C CYS A 132 12.02 1.55 -9.11
N GLN A 133 13.35 1.53 -9.28
CA GLN A 133 14.31 1.83 -8.21
C GLN A 133 14.28 3.32 -7.82
N THR A 134 13.90 4.20 -8.76
CA THR A 134 13.80 5.65 -8.55
C THR A 134 12.55 6.20 -9.26
N PRO A 135 11.38 6.22 -8.60
CA PRO A 135 10.18 6.81 -9.18
C PRO A 135 10.36 8.31 -9.38
N SER A 136 9.74 8.88 -10.43
CA SER A 136 9.70 10.33 -10.61
C SER A 136 9.06 11.03 -9.42
N GLU A 137 9.44 12.28 -9.14
CA GLU A 137 8.88 13.07 -8.03
C GLU A 137 7.35 13.15 -8.12
N ARG A 138 6.80 13.28 -9.34
CA ARG A 138 5.36 13.25 -9.59
C ARG A 138 4.74 11.91 -9.18
N ALA A 139 5.34 10.79 -9.59
CA ALA A 139 4.83 9.46 -9.26
C ALA A 139 4.88 9.21 -7.75
N GLN A 140 5.94 9.65 -7.08
CA GLN A 140 6.08 9.55 -5.62
C GLN A 140 5.02 10.37 -4.89
N ARG A 141 4.81 11.63 -5.28
CA ARG A 141 3.75 12.47 -4.69
C ARG A 141 2.36 11.86 -4.88
N LEU A 142 2.06 11.31 -6.06
CA LEU A 142 0.78 10.66 -6.34
C LEU A 142 0.62 9.35 -5.56
N ALA A 143 1.66 8.53 -5.48
CA ALA A 143 1.65 7.30 -4.68
C ALA A 143 1.41 7.59 -3.19
N THR A 144 2.06 8.62 -2.63
CA THR A 144 1.81 9.04 -1.23
C THR A 144 0.38 9.55 -1.04
N SER A 145 -0.14 10.32 -2.01
CA SER A 145 -1.50 10.85 -1.96
C SER A 145 -2.56 9.75 -2.02
N PHE A 146 -2.45 8.82 -2.97
CA PHE A 146 -3.39 7.70 -3.12
C PHE A 146 -3.21 6.65 -2.01
N GLY A 147 -1.98 6.41 -1.57
CA GLY A 147 -1.70 5.51 -0.45
C GLY A 147 -2.33 6.00 0.85
N SER A 148 -2.31 7.32 1.09
CA SER A 148 -3.03 7.93 2.21
C SER A 148 -4.54 7.67 2.14
N ASP A 149 -5.15 7.88 0.96
CA ASP A 149 -6.58 7.64 0.76
C ASP A 149 -6.93 6.16 0.99
N LEU A 150 -6.10 5.23 0.48
CA LEU A 150 -6.29 3.79 0.67
C LEU A 150 -6.22 3.39 2.15
N VAL A 151 -5.22 3.87 2.88
CA VAL A 151 -5.06 3.59 4.31
C VAL A 151 -6.27 4.14 5.08
N PHE A 152 -6.67 5.38 4.84
CA PHE A 152 -7.81 5.98 5.51
C PHE A 152 -9.12 5.20 5.22
N ALA A 153 -9.36 4.84 3.96
CA ALA A 153 -10.56 4.11 3.55
C ALA A 153 -10.59 2.68 4.11
N VAL A 154 -9.49 1.93 3.99
CA VAL A 154 -9.42 0.53 4.46
C VAL A 154 -9.55 0.45 5.97
N THR A 155 -8.92 1.36 6.70
CA THR A 155 -9.00 1.43 8.17
C THR A 155 -10.28 2.07 8.68
N SER A 156 -11.17 2.52 7.78
CA SER A 156 -12.42 3.22 8.12
C SER A 156 -12.20 4.45 9.01
N GLY A 157 -11.13 5.21 8.74
CA GLY A 157 -10.79 6.43 9.46
C GLY A 157 -10.15 6.24 10.84
N LYS A 158 -9.87 4.99 11.25
CA LYS A 158 -9.10 4.72 12.48
C LYS A 158 -7.73 5.38 12.40
N THR A 159 -7.01 5.11 11.31
CA THR A 159 -5.74 5.73 10.98
C THR A 159 -5.96 7.04 10.23
N LYS A 160 -5.33 8.12 10.69
CA LYS A 160 -5.46 9.47 10.12
C LYS A 160 -4.13 9.85 9.45
N PRO A 161 -3.94 9.54 8.17
CA PRO A 161 -2.72 9.87 7.46
C PRO A 161 -2.59 11.39 7.28
N PRO A 162 -1.35 11.91 7.11
CA PRO A 162 -1.08 13.35 7.08
C PRO A 162 -1.94 14.12 6.09
N LYS A 163 -2.17 13.57 4.88
CA LYS A 163 -3.05 14.18 3.86
C LYS A 163 -4.43 14.53 4.41
N HIS A 164 -5.08 13.60 5.11
CA HIS A 164 -6.46 13.79 5.57
C HIS A 164 -6.58 14.81 6.70
N VAL A 165 -5.53 14.96 7.52
CA VAL A 165 -5.47 15.93 8.62
C VAL A 165 -5.08 17.31 8.09
N LEU A 166 -3.97 17.38 7.35
CA LEU A 166 -3.41 18.64 6.83
C LEU A 166 -4.33 19.31 5.81
N LEU A 167 -5.03 18.55 4.96
CA LEU A 167 -5.96 19.14 3.99
C LEU A 167 -7.15 19.82 4.69
N SER A 168 -7.74 19.19 5.72
CA SER A 168 -8.79 19.82 6.52
C SER A 168 -8.30 21.10 7.19
N ASN A 169 -7.09 21.05 7.76
CA ASN A 169 -6.50 22.20 8.44
C ASN A 169 -6.23 23.36 7.48
N ALA A 170 -5.57 23.09 6.35
CA ALA A 170 -5.29 24.08 5.32
C ALA A 170 -6.57 24.74 4.80
N VAL A 171 -7.61 23.94 4.53
CA VAL A 171 -8.91 24.45 4.09
C VAL A 171 -9.55 25.33 5.17
N LYS A 172 -9.55 24.90 6.43
CA LYS A 172 -10.10 25.68 7.53
C LYS A 172 -9.38 27.02 7.67
N CYS A 173 -8.06 27.03 7.68
CA CYS A 173 -7.25 28.25 7.81
C CYS A 173 -7.45 29.20 6.63
N LEU A 174 -7.47 28.68 5.40
CA LEU A 174 -7.54 29.50 4.19
C LEU A 174 -8.93 30.01 3.88
N THR A 175 -9.99 29.29 4.27
CA THR A 175 -11.37 29.62 3.86
C THR A 175 -12.31 29.93 5.01
N GLY A 176 -12.07 29.38 6.20
CA GLY A 176 -13.02 29.40 7.31
C GLY A 176 -14.31 28.61 7.04
N ASN A 177 -14.49 28.04 5.84
CA ASN A 177 -15.76 27.49 5.38
C ASN A 177 -15.91 26.01 5.76
N THR A 178 -16.82 25.74 6.69
CA THR A 178 -17.10 24.38 7.18
C THR A 178 -17.82 23.50 6.15
N GLU A 179 -18.62 24.09 5.24
CA GLU A 179 -19.28 23.35 4.16
C GLU A 179 -18.27 22.79 3.16
N LEU A 180 -17.16 23.51 2.93
CA LEU A 180 -16.11 23.03 2.05
C LEU A 180 -15.40 21.81 2.65
N ILE A 181 -15.13 21.82 3.96
CA ILE A 181 -14.59 20.67 4.69
C ILE A 181 -15.56 19.49 4.63
N ARG A 182 -16.86 19.72 4.85
CA ARG A 182 -17.89 18.66 4.73
C ARG A 182 -17.94 18.07 3.33
N THR A 183 -17.84 18.91 2.30
CA THR A 183 -17.82 18.46 0.90
C THR A 183 -16.59 17.60 0.62
N LEU A 184 -15.40 18.04 1.02
CA LEU A 184 -14.16 17.26 0.85
C LEU A 184 -14.17 15.95 1.63
N ASN A 185 -14.76 15.93 2.83
CA ASN A 185 -14.93 14.72 3.61
C ASN A 185 -15.89 13.73 2.90
N ARG A 186 -16.99 14.22 2.32
CA ARG A 186 -17.91 13.38 1.50
C ARG A 186 -17.24 12.82 0.25
N LEU A 187 -16.28 13.52 -0.32
CA LEU A 187 -15.44 13.04 -1.43
C LEU A 187 -14.32 12.10 -0.96
N GLY A 188 -14.17 11.88 0.36
CA GLY A 188 -13.18 10.96 0.92
C GLY A 188 -11.77 11.52 0.95
N HIS A 189 -11.57 12.84 0.92
CA HIS A 189 -10.23 13.44 0.85
C HIS A 189 -9.70 13.99 2.18
N CYS A 190 -10.57 14.19 3.18
CA CYS A 190 -10.18 14.77 4.45
C CYS A 190 -11.00 14.20 5.61
N VAL A 191 -10.54 14.45 6.85
CA VAL A 191 -11.30 14.08 8.05
C VAL A 191 -12.61 14.89 8.17
N SER A 192 -13.58 14.38 8.93
CA SER A 192 -14.81 15.11 9.20
C SER A 192 -14.51 16.41 9.97
N TYR A 193 -15.41 17.38 9.89
CA TYR A 193 -15.25 18.64 10.62
C TYR A 193 -15.17 18.42 12.14
N SER A 194 -15.99 17.52 12.69
CA SER A 194 -15.94 17.17 14.11
C SER A 194 -14.59 16.56 14.52
N MET A 195 -14.07 15.63 13.73
CA MET A 195 -12.76 15.01 13.98
C MET A 195 -11.64 16.05 13.86
N PHE A 196 -11.76 17.00 12.94
CA PHE A 196 -10.84 18.11 12.84
C PHE A 196 -10.86 18.97 14.12
N GLU A 197 -12.03 19.35 14.65
CA GLU A 197 -12.14 20.12 15.90
C GLU A 197 -11.56 19.36 17.09
N GLU A 198 -11.76 18.04 17.17
CA GLU A 198 -11.13 17.19 18.18
C GLU A 198 -9.59 17.21 18.10
N ILE A 199 -9.03 17.12 16.88
CA ILE A 199 -7.58 17.17 16.67
C ILE A 199 -7.03 18.55 17.04
N ASP A 200 -7.70 19.63 16.62
CA ASP A 200 -7.29 21.00 16.90
C ASP A 200 -7.32 21.30 18.41
N THR A 201 -8.37 20.82 19.10
CA THR A 201 -8.49 20.91 20.55
C THR A 201 -7.37 20.12 21.26
N ALA A 202 -7.08 18.90 20.81
CA ALA A 202 -6.01 18.08 21.39
C ALA A 202 -4.64 18.74 21.21
N LEU A 203 -4.34 19.30 20.03
CA LEU A 203 -3.12 20.06 19.78
C LEU A 203 -3.04 21.31 20.66
N CYS A 204 -4.16 21.99 20.89
CA CYS A 204 -4.24 23.15 21.79
C CYS A 204 -3.92 22.76 23.24
N ILE A 205 -4.52 21.68 23.74
CA ILE A 205 -4.24 21.16 25.09
C ILE A 205 -2.77 20.76 25.21
N GLN A 206 -2.19 20.11 24.18
CA GLN A 206 -0.77 19.71 24.19
C GLN A 206 0.18 20.91 24.33
N LYS A 207 -0.17 22.02 23.66
CA LYS A 207 0.56 23.28 23.76
C LYS A 207 0.35 23.98 25.10
N LEU A 208 -0.84 23.90 25.68
CA LEU A 208 -1.13 24.43 27.02
C LEU A 208 -0.35 23.68 28.09
N GLU A 209 -0.35 22.34 28.08
CA GLU A 209 0.36 21.50 29.06
C GLU A 209 1.89 21.61 28.96
N CYS A 210 2.39 21.87 27.75
CA CYS A 210 3.77 22.29 27.53
C CYS A 210 4.16 23.55 28.30
N SER A 211 3.21 24.42 28.55
CA SER A 211 3.42 25.77 29.05
C SER A 211 3.03 25.79 30.53
N LYS A 212 3.79 25.04 31.34
CA LYS A 212 3.44 24.68 32.72
C LYS A 212 3.20 25.88 33.66
N ASP A 213 3.64 27.08 33.31
CA ASP A 213 3.46 28.29 34.14
C ASP A 213 3.12 29.56 33.32
N ASP A 214 2.91 29.46 31.99
CA ASP A 214 2.72 30.63 31.13
C ASP A 214 1.69 30.36 30.03
N ILE A 215 0.90 31.37 29.65
CA ILE A 215 -0.03 31.24 28.52
C ILE A 215 0.82 30.91 27.28
N PRO A 216 0.49 29.87 26.48
CA PRO A 216 1.24 29.57 25.25
C PRO A 216 1.07 30.72 24.27
N LEU A 217 2.03 31.64 24.31
CA LEU A 217 2.13 32.73 23.37
C LEU A 217 2.77 32.19 22.08
N PRO A 218 2.33 32.66 20.91
CA PRO A 218 3.07 32.48 19.67
C PRO A 218 4.56 32.82 19.87
N ALA A 219 5.48 32.15 19.18
CA ALA A 219 6.93 32.34 19.37
C ALA A 219 7.40 33.79 19.14
N ASN A 220 6.59 34.59 18.46
CA ASN A 220 6.81 36.01 18.17
C ASN A 220 6.06 36.96 19.13
N ILE A 221 5.40 36.45 20.17
CA ILE A 221 4.74 37.22 21.22
C ILE A 221 5.46 36.95 22.54
N TYR A 222 6.11 37.99 23.08
CA TYR A 222 6.93 37.94 24.27
C TYR A 222 6.09 38.24 25.53
N PRO A 223 6.20 37.41 26.59
CA PRO A 223 5.58 37.70 27.88
C PRO A 223 6.04 39.06 28.45
N GLY A 224 5.15 39.77 29.13
CA GLY A 224 5.47 41.04 29.80
C GLY A 224 5.66 42.27 28.89
N VAL A 225 5.53 42.12 27.56
CA VAL A 225 5.58 43.23 26.60
C VAL A 225 4.18 43.74 26.32
N PHE A 226 4.01 45.07 26.36
CA PHE A 226 2.75 45.70 25.99
C PHE A 226 2.33 45.28 24.58
N THR A 227 1.14 44.68 24.47
CA THR A 227 0.61 44.12 23.23
C THR A 227 -0.66 44.84 22.84
N THR A 228 -0.68 45.44 21.66
CA THR A 228 -1.90 46.01 21.08
C THR A 228 -2.56 44.97 20.19
N TRP A 229 -3.86 44.74 20.36
CA TRP A 229 -4.66 43.82 19.53
C TRP A 229 -5.71 44.59 18.71
N PRO A 230 -5.34 45.20 17.58
CA PRO A 230 -6.33 45.69 16.63
C PRO A 230 -7.06 44.52 15.95
N GLY A 231 -8.38 44.47 16.15
CA GLY A 231 -9.27 43.60 15.37
C GLY A 231 -9.56 44.22 14.00
N ILE A 232 -9.35 43.46 12.93
CA ILE A 232 -9.71 43.83 11.56
C ILE A 232 -10.78 42.83 11.08
N THR A 233 -12.00 43.32 10.89
CA THR A 233 -13.05 42.57 10.21
C THR A 233 -12.84 42.75 8.70
N SER A 234 -12.51 41.67 8.00
CA SER A 234 -12.55 41.64 6.53
C SER A 234 -13.81 40.88 6.12
N THR A 235 -14.75 41.59 5.49
CA THR A 235 -15.81 40.97 4.69
C THR A 235 -15.16 40.54 3.38
N ASP A 236 -15.18 39.23 3.08
CA ASP A 236 -14.74 38.69 1.78
C ASP A 236 -15.59 39.32 0.68
N LEU A 237 -15.15 40.46 0.11
CA LEU A 237 -15.49 41.07 -1.19
C LEU A 237 -16.94 40.93 -1.73
N LYS A 238 -17.93 40.83 -0.84
CA LYS A 238 -19.35 40.85 -1.18
C LYS A 238 -19.91 42.20 -0.76
N GLU A 239 -19.95 43.12 -1.72
CA GLU A 239 -20.64 44.40 -1.65
C GLU A 239 -22.15 44.17 -1.51
N THR A 240 -22.62 43.77 -0.33
CA THR A 240 -24.05 43.71 -0.01
C THR A 240 -24.35 44.70 1.08
N LEU A 241 -25.30 45.63 0.82
CA LEU A 241 -25.73 46.67 1.76
C LEU A 241 -26.23 46.11 3.12
N SER A 242 -26.71 44.86 3.16
CA SER A 242 -27.25 44.23 4.37
C SER A 242 -26.26 43.31 5.11
N GLY A 243 -25.13 42.94 4.51
CA GLY A 243 -24.19 41.94 5.03
C GLY A 243 -24.74 40.50 5.15
N ALA A 244 -26.03 40.28 4.88
CA ALA A 244 -26.68 38.98 5.04
C ALA A 244 -26.18 37.96 4.00
N GLY A 245 -25.77 36.77 4.44
CA GLY A 245 -25.24 35.71 3.58
C GLY A 245 -23.78 35.92 3.13
N THR A 246 -23.06 36.87 3.75
CA THR A 246 -21.63 37.08 3.52
C THR A 246 -20.78 36.31 4.52
N SER A 247 -19.55 35.97 4.12
CA SER A 247 -18.58 35.34 5.00
C SER A 247 -17.80 36.45 5.70
N HIS A 248 -17.96 36.55 7.02
CA HIS A 248 -17.21 37.48 7.84
C HIS A 248 -15.94 36.80 8.33
N ARG A 249 -14.77 37.34 7.99
CA ARG A 249 -13.51 36.95 8.60
C ARG A 249 -13.09 38.01 9.60
N VAL A 250 -13.00 37.63 10.87
CA VAL A 250 -12.40 38.47 11.90
C VAL A 250 -10.95 38.05 12.03
N ASN A 251 -10.04 38.89 11.58
CA ASN A 251 -8.61 38.72 11.79
C ASN A 251 -8.18 39.65 12.93
N GLY A 252 -7.31 39.19 13.80
CA GLY A 252 -6.62 40.05 14.76
C GLY A 252 -5.15 40.17 14.40
N ILE A 253 -4.58 41.35 14.56
CA ILE A 253 -3.12 41.52 14.51
C ILE A 253 -2.66 41.75 15.95
N ALA A 254 -1.67 41.01 16.41
CA ALA A 254 -0.96 41.33 17.65
C ALA A 254 0.27 42.16 17.32
N VAL A 255 0.40 43.34 17.92
CA VAL A 255 1.57 44.23 17.76
C VAL A 255 2.30 44.35 19.09
N GLN A 256 3.59 44.01 19.08
CA GLN A 256 4.51 44.19 20.20
C GLN A 256 5.78 44.89 19.74
N PHE A 257 6.47 45.56 20.67
CA PHE A 257 7.83 46.05 20.43
C PHE A 257 8.82 44.87 20.31
N GLN A 258 9.82 45.03 19.44
CA GLN A 258 10.83 44.00 19.22
C GLN A 258 11.70 43.79 20.47
N VAL A 259 11.87 42.52 20.88
CA VAL A 259 12.73 42.11 22.00
C VAL A 259 13.88 41.25 21.45
N ALA A 260 15.10 41.38 22.00
CA ALA A 260 16.28 40.61 21.59
C ALA A 260 16.57 39.44 22.57
N GLY A 261 16.82 38.23 22.06
CA GLY A 261 17.20 37.04 22.87
C GLY A 261 17.07 35.69 22.14
N SER A 262 17.55 34.60 22.76
CA SER A 262 17.47 33.23 22.24
C SER A 262 16.20 32.50 22.70
N VAL A 263 15.60 31.70 21.80
CA VAL A 263 14.37 30.95 22.05
C VAL A 263 14.70 29.52 22.52
N PRO A 264 14.16 29.05 23.66
CA PRO A 264 14.38 27.68 24.12
C PRO A 264 13.55 26.66 23.31
N GLU A 265 14.15 25.51 23.04
CA GLU A 265 13.49 24.37 22.38
C GLU A 265 12.55 23.65 23.35
N LYS A 266 11.36 23.25 22.88
CA LYS A 266 10.26 22.77 23.72
C LYS A 266 9.87 21.34 23.36
N VAL A 267 9.89 20.44 24.34
CA VAL A 267 9.45 19.05 24.21
C VAL A 267 7.95 18.95 24.53
N LEU A 268 7.16 18.31 23.65
CA LEU A 268 5.70 18.19 23.78
C LEU A 268 5.27 17.00 24.67
N PRO A 269 4.29 17.17 25.60
CA PRO A 269 3.73 16.07 26.39
C PRO A 269 2.79 15.19 25.56
N GLU A 270 2.56 13.95 26.00
CA GLU A 270 1.67 12.98 25.35
C GLU A 270 0.24 13.11 25.90
N ILE A 271 -0.77 13.16 25.01
CA ILE A 271 -2.19 13.26 25.39
C ILE A 271 -2.93 11.98 24.96
N THR A 272 -3.76 11.45 25.85
CA THR A 272 -4.60 10.29 25.53
C THR A 272 -6.03 10.69 25.21
N LYS A 273 -6.61 10.12 24.15
CA LYS A 273 -8.03 10.30 23.82
C LYS A 273 -8.92 9.56 24.84
N SER A 274 -9.91 10.23 25.42
CA SER A 274 -10.96 9.56 26.22
C SER A 274 -11.84 8.70 25.30
N ARG A 275 -12.02 7.43 25.67
CA ARG A 275 -12.84 6.46 24.91
C ARG A 275 -14.32 6.83 24.89
#